data_AF-A0A8T4ZV26-F1
#
_entry.id   AF-A0A8T4ZV26-F1
#
_cell.length_a   1.000
_cell.length_b   1.000
_cell.length_c   1.000
_cell.angle_alpha   90.00
_cell.angle_beta   90.00
_cell.angle_gamma   90.00
#
_symmetry.space_group_name_H-M   'P 1'
#
loop_
_entity.id
_entity.type
_entity.pdbx_description
1 polymer ?
#
loop_
_entity_poly.entity_id
_entity_poly.type
_entity_poly.pdbx_seq_one_letter_code
_entity_poly.pdbx_strand_id
1 'polypeptide(L)'
;MAPVIGMILGPYLGAVSAAVGGAIGLLTGFFSHISLVAGVTSAFCAGLLYSGKRDLCALTYFSFLLLFGLCPFIGPVWLYPQLMWFQILGFIILISPVQSLAARNIRNAKSDRMRIFGFFIMFLVSTLAGQIAGSFMFELTFWPLFTVDANVMGAYWRIITFLYPVERVVIAFASTFVGVALYKALRLGSAGQGIVNI
;
A
#
# COMPACT_ATOMS: atom_id res chain seq x y z
N MET A 1 -3.73 8.27 2.24
CA MET A 1 -4.96 8.00 3.02
C MET A 1 -5.79 6.81 2.53
N ALA A 2 -5.60 6.30 1.30
CA ALA A 2 -6.27 5.09 0.81
C ALA A 2 -6.21 3.87 1.77
N PRO A 3 -5.10 3.58 2.48
CA PRO A 3 -5.07 2.50 3.47
C PRO A 3 -6.11 2.65 4.59
N VAL A 4 -6.37 3.87 5.03
CA VAL A 4 -7.32 4.16 6.09
C VAL A 4 -8.75 3.85 5.62
N ILE A 5 -9.09 4.25 4.40
CA ILE A 5 -10.40 3.95 3.78
C ILE A 5 -10.59 2.44 3.63
N GLY A 6 -9.57 1.74 3.13
CA GLY A 6 -9.54 0.29 3.00
C GLY A 6 -9.77 -0.45 4.31
N MET A 7 -9.13 0.02 5.38
CA MET A 7 -9.29 -0.54 6.72
C MET A 7 -10.72 -0.39 7.24
N ILE A 8 -11.37 0.77 7.04
CA ILE A 8 -12.72 1.05 7.57
C ILE A 8 -13.79 0.30 6.79
N LEU A 9 -13.76 0.41 5.46
CA LEU A 9 -14.81 -0.12 4.58
C LEU A 9 -14.59 -1.59 4.20
N GLY A 10 -13.43 -2.14 4.54
CA GLY A 10 -12.99 -3.46 4.09
C GLY A 10 -12.42 -3.44 2.66
N PRO A 11 -11.96 -4.60 2.17
CA PRO A 11 -11.15 -4.70 0.96
C PRO A 11 -11.88 -4.22 -0.30
N TYR A 12 -13.13 -4.66 -0.52
CA TYR A 12 -13.85 -4.36 -1.76
C TYR A 12 -14.44 -2.95 -1.78
N LEU A 13 -15.20 -2.57 -0.74
CA LEU A 13 -15.80 -1.23 -0.66
C LEU A 13 -14.73 -0.14 -0.54
N GLY A 14 -13.64 -0.41 0.18
CA GLY A 14 -12.50 0.50 0.24
C GLY A 14 -11.81 0.68 -1.10
N ALA A 15 -11.61 -0.40 -1.87
CA ALA A 15 -11.07 -0.35 -3.22
C ALA A 15 -11.98 0.44 -4.18
N VAL A 16 -13.30 0.21 -4.14
CA VAL A 16 -14.27 0.94 -4.96
C VAL A 16 -14.30 2.43 -4.59
N SER A 17 -14.29 2.76 -3.30
CA SER A 17 -14.22 4.14 -2.83
C SER A 17 -12.94 4.84 -3.32
N ALA A 18 -11.79 4.16 -3.22
CA ALA A 18 -10.53 4.67 -3.74
C ALA A 18 -10.55 4.82 -5.28
N ALA A 19 -11.23 3.92 -6.00
CA ALA A 19 -11.38 4.00 -7.46
C ALA A 19 -12.23 5.20 -7.87
N VAL A 20 -13.37 5.44 -7.20
CA VAL A 20 -14.24 6.59 -7.46
C VAL A 20 -13.51 7.90 -7.15
N GLY A 21 -12.88 7.99 -5.97
CA GLY A 21 -12.08 9.17 -5.60
C GLY A 21 -10.92 9.41 -6.57
N GLY A 22 -10.24 8.34 -6.99
CA GLY A 22 -9.18 8.39 -7.99
C GLY A 22 -9.68 8.82 -9.37
N ALA A 23 -10.85 8.35 -9.80
CA ALA A 23 -11.46 8.72 -11.08
C ALA A 23 -11.88 10.20 -11.09
N ILE A 24 -12.46 10.71 -9.99
CA ILE A 24 -12.75 12.13 -9.86
C ILE A 24 -11.45 12.95 -9.91
N GLY A 25 -10.41 12.50 -9.21
CA GLY A 25 -9.08 13.11 -9.26
C GLY A 25 -8.43 13.08 -10.65
N LEU A 26 -8.68 12.03 -11.44
CA LEU A 26 -8.24 11.91 -12.82
C LEU A 26 -8.94 12.94 -13.72
N LEU A 27 -10.26 13.03 -13.62
CA LEU A 27 -11.08 13.96 -14.42
C LEU A 27 -10.77 15.42 -14.11
N THR A 28 -10.35 15.71 -12.88
CA THR A 28 -9.97 17.06 -12.44
C THR A 28 -8.49 17.39 -12.69
N GLY A 29 -7.69 16.43 -13.16
CA GLY A 29 -6.26 16.61 -13.47
C GLY A 29 -5.32 16.54 -12.26
N PHE A 30 -5.83 16.28 -11.05
CA PHE A 30 -5.00 16.16 -9.84
C PHE A 30 -4.30 14.82 -9.71
N PHE A 31 -4.83 13.75 -10.34
CA PHE A 31 -4.25 12.41 -10.32
C PHE A 31 -4.06 11.83 -11.71
N SER A 32 -3.09 10.94 -11.85
CA SER A 32 -2.91 10.11 -13.03
C SER A 32 -3.57 8.74 -12.85
N HIS A 33 -3.75 8.00 -13.95
CA HIS A 33 -4.23 6.61 -13.93
C HIS A 33 -3.32 5.70 -13.10
N ILE A 34 -2.02 6.02 -13.03
CA ILE A 34 -1.03 5.34 -12.20
C ILE A 34 -1.35 5.54 -10.71
N SER A 35 -1.65 6.78 -10.30
CA SER A 35 -2.05 7.09 -8.93
C SER A 35 -3.37 6.43 -8.53
N LEU A 36 -4.30 6.28 -9.49
CA LEU A 36 -5.55 5.55 -9.27
C LEU A 36 -5.29 4.09 -8.91
N VAL A 37 -4.53 3.36 -9.73
CA VAL A 37 -4.24 1.94 -9.49
C VAL A 37 -3.47 1.74 -8.18
N ALA A 38 -2.53 2.65 -7.87
CA ALA A 38 -1.81 2.64 -6.61
C ALA A 38 -2.76 2.83 -5.41
N GLY A 39 -3.68 3.80 -5.50
CA GLY A 39 -4.67 4.06 -4.45
C GLY A 39 -5.62 2.88 -4.21
N VAL A 40 -6.16 2.31 -5.29
CA VAL A 40 -7.07 1.15 -5.24
C VAL A 40 -6.38 -0.05 -4.60
N THR A 41 -5.18 -0.39 -5.07
CA THR A 41 -4.42 -1.54 -4.54
C THR A 41 -4.04 -1.34 -3.07
N SER A 42 -3.69 -0.11 -2.69
CA SER A 42 -3.37 0.22 -1.31
C SER A 42 -4.58 0.04 -0.39
N ALA A 43 -5.75 0.59 -0.76
CA ALA A 43 -6.99 0.40 -0.01
C ALA A 43 -7.37 -1.08 0.07
N PHE A 44 -7.27 -1.81 -1.04
CA PHE A 44 -7.58 -3.23 -1.10
C PHE A 44 -6.71 -4.05 -0.13
N CYS A 45 -5.38 -3.89 -0.15
CA CYS A 45 -4.51 -4.65 0.75
C CYS A 45 -4.68 -4.23 2.22
N ALA A 46 -4.92 -2.96 2.53
CA ALA A 46 -5.24 -2.55 3.90
C ALA A 46 -6.50 -3.24 4.43
N GLY A 47 -7.56 -3.28 3.62
CA GLY A 47 -8.81 -3.95 3.97
C GLY A 47 -8.64 -5.46 4.14
N LEU A 48 -7.86 -6.11 3.27
CA LEU A 48 -7.54 -7.54 3.40
C LEU A 48 -6.77 -7.82 4.69
N LEU A 49 -5.74 -7.04 4.98
CA LEU A 49 -4.91 -7.19 6.19
C LEU A 49 -5.73 -6.96 7.46
N TYR A 50 -6.60 -5.95 7.47
CA TYR A 50 -7.47 -5.68 8.62
C TYR A 50 -8.50 -6.79 8.84
N SER A 51 -9.03 -7.34 7.75
CA SER A 51 -9.97 -8.48 7.75
C SER A 51 -9.30 -9.83 8.07
N GLY A 52 -7.98 -9.87 8.25
CA GLY A 52 -7.23 -11.11 8.52
C GLY A 52 -6.99 -12.00 7.29
N LYS A 53 -7.36 -11.54 6.08
CA LYS A 53 -7.16 -12.25 4.80
C LYS A 53 -5.75 -12.03 4.27
N ARG A 54 -4.76 -12.36 5.08
CA ARG A 54 -3.34 -12.09 4.84
C ARG A 54 -2.83 -12.81 3.59
N ASP A 55 -3.23 -14.07 3.38
CA ASP A 55 -2.75 -14.89 2.27
C ASP A 55 -3.13 -14.30 0.91
N LEU A 56 -4.34 -13.74 0.80
CA LEU A 56 -4.79 -13.06 -0.41
C LEU A 56 -4.02 -11.76 -0.66
N CYS A 57 -3.69 -10.98 0.38
CA CYS A 57 -2.86 -9.78 0.22
C CYS A 57 -1.42 -10.18 -0.15
N ALA A 58 -0.88 -11.25 0.43
CA ALA A 58 0.43 -11.78 0.06
C ALA A 58 0.47 -12.25 -1.41
N LEU A 59 -0.54 -13.00 -1.87
CA LEU A 59 -0.65 -13.43 -3.26
C LEU A 59 -0.74 -12.24 -4.21
N THR A 60 -1.57 -11.24 -3.88
CA THR A 60 -1.75 -10.03 -4.69
C THR A 60 -0.45 -9.23 -4.78
N TYR A 61 0.20 -9.01 -3.64
CA TYR A 61 1.48 -8.31 -3.56
C TYR A 61 2.56 -9.05 -4.36
N PHE A 62 2.68 -10.36 -4.17
CA PHE A 62 3.66 -11.19 -4.87
C PHE A 62 3.45 -11.16 -6.38
N SER A 63 2.19 -11.20 -6.82
CA SER A 63 1.84 -11.09 -8.24
C SER A 63 2.34 -9.77 -8.83
N PHE A 64 2.08 -8.63 -8.16
CA PHE A 64 2.64 -7.35 -8.61
C PHE A 64 4.16 -7.28 -8.52
N LEU A 65 4.79 -7.95 -7.55
CA LEU A 65 6.24 -8.02 -7.42
C LEU A 65 6.89 -8.73 -8.61
N LEU A 66 6.31 -9.86 -9.04
CA LEU A 66 6.75 -10.57 -10.22
C LEU A 66 6.47 -9.77 -11.50
N LEU A 67 5.26 -9.23 -11.64
CA LEU A 67 4.88 -8.45 -12.81
C LEU A 67 5.77 -7.22 -12.97
N PHE A 68 5.97 -6.44 -11.91
CA PHE A 68 6.85 -5.28 -11.95
C PHE A 68 8.31 -5.67 -12.20
N GLY A 69 8.81 -6.74 -11.58
CA GLY A 69 10.22 -7.12 -11.71
C GLY A 69 10.58 -7.69 -13.08
N LEU A 70 9.69 -8.50 -13.66
CA LEU A 70 9.94 -9.30 -14.85
C LEU A 70 9.29 -8.77 -16.12
N CYS A 71 8.29 -7.89 -15.99
CA CYS A 71 7.58 -7.30 -17.13
C CYS A 71 7.74 -5.77 -17.07
N PRO A 72 8.19 -5.13 -18.16
CA PRO A 72 8.50 -5.66 -19.50
C PRO A 72 9.83 -6.47 -19.57
N PHE A 73 10.17 -7.05 -20.73
CA PHE A 73 11.35 -7.91 -20.95
C PHE A 73 12.68 -7.28 -20.49
N ILE A 74 12.73 -5.95 -20.41
CA ILE A 74 13.82 -5.17 -19.81
C ILE A 74 13.31 -4.43 -18.55
N GLY A 75 12.87 -5.21 -17.56
CA GLY A 75 12.36 -4.68 -16.30
C GLY A 75 13.43 -4.32 -15.26
N PRO A 76 13.01 -3.86 -14.06
CA PRO A 76 13.88 -3.50 -12.94
C PRO A 76 14.91 -4.56 -12.59
N VAL A 77 14.55 -5.85 -12.64
CA VAL A 77 15.47 -6.96 -12.31
C VAL A 77 16.71 -6.96 -13.22
N TRP A 78 16.56 -6.56 -14.48
CA TRP A 78 17.63 -6.62 -15.48
C TRP A 78 18.48 -5.35 -15.50
N LEU A 79 17.84 -4.19 -15.36
CA LEU A 79 18.47 -2.87 -15.53
C LEU A 79 18.97 -2.28 -14.20
N TYR A 80 18.19 -2.41 -13.12
CA TYR A 80 18.57 -1.88 -11.80
C TYR A 80 17.85 -2.63 -10.66
N PRO A 81 18.27 -3.87 -10.34
CA PRO A 81 17.58 -4.72 -9.37
C PRO A 81 17.45 -4.11 -7.98
N GLN A 82 18.34 -3.18 -7.63
CA GLN A 82 18.28 -2.45 -6.38
C GLN A 82 16.94 -1.73 -6.21
N LEU A 83 16.26 -1.26 -7.26
CA LEU A 83 14.95 -0.61 -7.16
C LEU A 83 13.91 -1.42 -6.37
N MET A 84 14.05 -2.75 -6.36
CA MET A 84 13.12 -3.66 -5.71
C MET A 84 13.41 -3.89 -4.22
N TRP A 85 14.54 -3.41 -3.67
CA TRP A 85 15.00 -3.75 -2.32
C TRP A 85 13.91 -3.50 -1.26
N PHE A 86 13.25 -2.34 -1.31
CA PHE A 86 12.25 -1.96 -0.33
C PHE A 86 10.92 -2.69 -0.53
N GLN A 87 10.61 -3.05 -1.77
CA GLN A 87 9.43 -3.85 -2.09
C GLN A 87 9.58 -5.30 -1.60
N ILE A 88 10.78 -5.87 -1.75
CA ILE A 88 11.13 -7.18 -1.20
C ILE A 88 11.06 -7.15 0.33
N LEU A 89 11.59 -6.10 0.97
CA LEU A 89 11.48 -5.91 2.42
C LEU A 89 10.01 -5.85 2.87
N GLY A 90 9.17 -5.08 2.16
CA GLY A 90 7.74 -5.02 2.41
C GLY A 90 7.05 -6.38 2.31
N PHE A 91 7.40 -7.16 1.29
CA PHE A 91 6.89 -8.53 1.14
C PHE A 91 7.36 -9.46 2.26
N ILE A 92 8.64 -9.38 2.66
CA ILE A 92 9.18 -10.12 3.81
C ILE A 92 8.39 -9.78 5.07
N ILE A 93 8.16 -8.49 5.35
CA ILE A 93 7.32 -8.07 6.49
C ILE A 93 5.92 -8.69 6.39
N LEU A 94 5.30 -8.63 5.20
CA LEU A 94 3.98 -9.19 4.94
C LEU A 94 3.89 -10.70 5.13
N ILE A 95 4.95 -11.48 4.87
CA ILE A 95 4.99 -12.95 5.10
C ILE A 95 5.63 -13.36 6.44
N SER A 96 6.24 -12.42 7.16
CA SER A 96 6.83 -12.64 8.48
C SER A 96 5.82 -12.66 9.65
N PRO A 97 6.19 -13.18 10.83
CA PRO A 97 5.36 -13.06 12.04
C PRO A 97 5.05 -11.61 12.44
N VAL A 98 5.82 -10.62 11.97
CA VAL A 98 5.63 -9.20 12.28
C VAL A 98 4.25 -8.72 11.84
N GLN A 99 3.75 -9.17 10.68
CA GLN A 99 2.41 -8.80 10.21
C GLN A 99 1.30 -9.40 11.10
N SER A 100 1.46 -10.65 11.56
CA SER A 100 0.51 -11.24 12.53
C SER A 100 0.54 -10.51 13.86
N LEU A 101 1.73 -10.12 14.33
CA LEU A 101 1.89 -9.32 15.53
C LEU A 101 1.25 -7.93 15.38
N ALA A 102 1.40 -7.30 14.21
CA ALA A 102 0.77 -6.01 13.90
C ALA A 102 -0.77 -6.11 13.95
N ALA A 103 -1.35 -7.13 13.32
CA ALA A 103 -2.79 -7.37 13.35
C ALA A 103 -3.30 -7.62 14.79
N ARG A 104 -2.56 -8.41 15.58
CA ARG A 104 -2.86 -8.65 17.00
C ARG A 104 -2.79 -7.35 17.81
N ASN A 105 -1.78 -6.52 17.58
CA ASN A 105 -1.60 -5.27 18.31
C ASN A 105 -2.69 -4.24 17.98
N ILE A 106 -3.23 -4.21 16.76
CA ILE A 106 -4.35 -3.33 16.44
C ILE A 106 -5.58 -3.66 17.31
N ARG A 107 -5.94 -4.95 17.38
CA ARG A 107 -7.13 -5.44 18.09
C ARG A 107 -6.95 -5.43 19.62
N ASN A 108 -5.85 -6.03 20.08
CA ASN A 108 -5.63 -6.40 21.49
C ASN A 108 -4.41 -5.73 22.13
N ALA A 109 -4.00 -4.54 21.65
CA ALA A 109 -2.88 -3.81 22.27
C ALA A 109 -3.12 -3.51 23.75
N LYS A 110 -2.10 -3.81 24.56
CA LYS A 110 -2.01 -3.42 25.97
C LYS A 110 -1.62 -1.95 26.17
N SER A 111 -1.01 -1.33 25.14
CA SER A 111 -0.51 0.05 25.17
C SER A 111 -0.70 0.71 23.81
N ASP A 112 -0.93 2.02 23.81
CA ASP A 112 -1.03 2.83 22.59
C ASP A 112 0.19 2.70 21.68
N ARG A 113 1.41 2.55 22.24
CA ARG A 113 2.63 2.35 21.44
C ARG A 113 2.55 1.08 20.59
N MET A 114 2.03 -0.02 21.15
CA MET A 114 1.87 -1.28 20.42
C MET A 114 0.83 -1.13 19.31
N ARG A 115 -0.27 -0.41 19.58
CA ARG A 115 -1.31 -0.13 18.60
C ARG A 115 -0.79 0.72 17.44
N ILE A 116 -0.04 1.79 17.74
CA ILE A 116 0.64 2.64 16.75
C ILE A 116 1.56 1.79 15.87
N PHE A 117 2.38 0.93 16.46
CA PHE A 117 3.23 0.00 15.72
C PHE A 117 2.43 -0.92 14.79
N GLY A 118 1.31 -1.48 15.27
CA GLY A 118 0.46 -2.34 14.46
C GLY A 118 -0.13 -1.63 13.23
N PHE A 119 -0.68 -0.43 13.42
CA PHE A 119 -1.18 0.39 12.31
C PHE A 119 -0.07 0.81 11.35
N PHE A 120 1.10 1.18 11.86
CA PHE A 120 2.24 1.57 11.04
C PHE A 120 2.67 0.44 10.11
N ILE A 121 2.86 -0.78 10.63
CA ILE A 121 3.26 -1.93 9.81
C ILE A 121 2.19 -2.23 8.75
N MET A 122 0.91 -2.25 9.14
CA MET A 122 -0.20 -2.50 8.20
C MET A 122 -0.25 -1.46 7.08
N PHE A 123 -0.16 -0.17 7.41
CA PHE A 123 -0.18 0.90 6.42
C PHE A 123 1.09 0.96 5.58
N LEU A 124 2.25 0.64 6.15
CA LEU A 124 3.50 0.53 5.39
C LEU A 124 3.39 -0.55 4.31
N VAL A 125 2.96 -1.76 4.68
CA VAL A 125 2.77 -2.86 3.72
C VAL A 125 1.71 -2.51 2.66
N SER A 126 0.58 -1.92 3.08
CA SER A 126 -0.49 -1.52 2.17
C SER A 126 -0.04 -0.42 1.18
N THR A 127 0.72 0.57 1.64
CA THR A 127 1.25 1.62 0.76
C THR A 127 2.31 1.09 -0.20
N LEU A 128 3.11 0.11 0.22
CA LEU A 128 4.04 -0.58 -0.66
C LEU A 128 3.33 -1.39 -1.74
N ALA A 129 2.25 -2.10 -1.39
CA ALA A 129 1.40 -2.78 -2.36
C ALA A 129 0.84 -1.80 -3.40
N GLY A 130 0.40 -0.62 -2.96
CA GLY A 130 -0.01 0.46 -3.86
C GLY A 130 1.11 0.95 -4.77
N GLN A 131 2.30 1.19 -4.20
CA GLN A 131 3.45 1.63 -4.96
C GLN A 131 3.81 0.65 -6.07
N ILE A 132 3.91 -0.64 -5.77
CA ILE A 132 4.35 -1.62 -6.77
C ILE A 132 3.35 -1.79 -7.90
N ALA A 133 2.04 -1.72 -7.60
CA ALA A 133 1.01 -1.70 -8.62
C ALA A 133 1.07 -0.42 -9.47
N GLY A 134 1.33 0.74 -8.86
CA GLY A 134 1.58 1.99 -9.57
C GLY A 134 2.83 1.93 -10.45
N SER A 135 3.95 1.44 -9.92
CA SER A 135 5.19 1.28 -10.67
C SER A 135 5.03 0.33 -11.84
N PHE A 136 4.30 -0.78 -11.67
CA PHE A 136 3.94 -1.66 -12.78
C PHE A 136 3.11 -0.95 -13.86
N MET A 137 2.09 -0.17 -13.46
CA MET A 137 1.30 0.62 -14.43
C MET A 137 2.12 1.71 -15.12
N PHE A 138 3.10 2.30 -14.42
CA PHE A 138 4.06 3.24 -15.01
C PHE A 138 4.85 2.53 -16.12
N GLU A 139 5.45 1.37 -15.83
CA GLU A 139 6.19 0.59 -16.82
C GLU A 139 5.32 0.26 -18.04
N LEU A 140 4.08 -0.21 -17.85
CA LEU A 140 3.17 -0.52 -18.97
C LEU A 140 2.78 0.71 -19.80
N THR A 141 2.69 1.89 -19.17
CA THR A 141 2.27 3.11 -19.88
C THR A 141 3.42 3.65 -20.72
N PHE A 142 4.63 3.69 -20.15
CA PHE A 142 5.78 4.35 -20.77
C PHE A 142 6.63 3.39 -21.61
N TRP A 143 6.65 2.10 -21.30
CA TRP A 143 7.43 1.10 -22.03
C TRP A 143 6.54 0.11 -22.81
N PRO A 144 6.80 -0.18 -24.10
CA PRO A 144 7.83 0.40 -24.98
C PRO A 144 7.36 1.65 -25.75
N LEU A 145 6.10 2.07 -25.56
CA LEU A 145 5.42 3.03 -26.44
C LEU A 145 6.04 4.44 -26.44
N PHE A 146 6.61 4.87 -25.32
CA PHE A 146 7.33 6.13 -25.19
C PHE A 146 8.79 5.79 -24.92
N THR A 147 9.54 5.47 -25.97
CA THR A 147 10.97 5.08 -25.91
C THR A 147 11.80 6.05 -25.08
N VAL A 148 11.94 5.78 -23.78
CA VAL A 148 12.91 6.46 -22.93
C VAL A 148 14.17 5.62 -22.98
N ASP A 149 15.27 6.24 -23.37
CA ASP A 149 16.61 5.67 -23.31
C ASP A 149 16.80 4.92 -21.97
N ALA A 150 17.28 3.68 -22.04
CA ALA A 150 17.55 2.85 -20.87
C ALA A 150 18.43 3.55 -19.83
N ASN A 151 19.30 4.46 -20.25
CA ASN A 151 20.13 5.28 -19.37
C ASN A 151 19.31 6.32 -18.60
N VAL A 152 18.34 6.97 -19.25
CA VAL A 152 17.45 7.94 -18.60
C VAL A 152 16.55 7.22 -17.60
N MET A 153 16.04 6.03 -17.95
CA MET A 153 15.22 5.25 -17.04
C MET A 153 16.03 4.70 -15.86
N GLY A 154 17.26 4.25 -16.09
CA GLY A 154 18.20 3.89 -15.02
C GLY A 154 18.54 5.04 -14.07
N ALA A 155 18.72 6.27 -14.59
CA ALA A 155 18.94 7.45 -13.77
C ALA A 155 17.71 7.80 -12.91
N TYR A 156 16.52 7.73 -13.51
CA TYR A 156 15.25 7.91 -12.79
C TYR A 156 15.11 6.88 -11.66
N TRP A 157 15.33 5.60 -11.95
CA TRP A 157 15.26 4.50 -10.98
C TRP A 157 16.22 4.65 -9.82
N ARG A 158 17.45 5.14 -10.05
CA ARG A 158 18.41 5.43 -8.96
C ARG A 158 17.88 6.47 -7.97
N ILE A 159 17.22 7.52 -8.45
CA ILE A 159 16.64 8.57 -7.60
C ILE A 159 15.48 7.99 -6.77
N ILE A 160 14.53 7.32 -7.43
CA ILE A 160 13.34 6.80 -6.75
C ILE A 160 13.64 5.63 -5.81
N THR A 161 14.77 4.93 -5.99
CA THR A 161 15.24 3.86 -5.10
C THR A 161 15.42 4.32 -3.65
N PHE A 162 15.75 5.59 -3.44
CA PHE A 162 15.88 6.18 -2.10
C PHE A 162 14.69 7.08 -1.75
N LEU A 163 14.14 7.80 -2.73
CA LEU A 163 13.02 8.70 -2.49
C LEU A 163 11.73 7.95 -2.10
N TYR A 164 11.38 6.87 -2.80
CA TYR A 164 10.15 6.14 -2.52
C TYR A 164 10.11 5.52 -1.12
N PRO A 165 11.17 4.85 -0.62
CA PRO A 165 11.16 4.36 0.75
C PRO A 165 10.84 5.44 1.78
N VAL A 166 11.44 6.63 1.64
CA VAL A 166 11.18 7.77 2.52
C VAL A 166 9.71 8.21 2.40
N GLU A 167 9.21 8.40 1.19
CA GLU A 167 7.82 8.77 0.92
C GLU A 167 6.84 7.79 1.58
N ARG A 168 7.07 6.47 1.44
CA ARG A 168 6.19 5.43 2.01
C ARG A 168 6.23 5.40 3.52
N VAL A 169 7.40 5.56 4.13
CA VAL A 169 7.51 5.65 5.59
C VAL A 169 6.73 6.86 6.11
N VAL A 170 6.87 8.03 5.48
CA VAL A 170 6.14 9.24 5.86
C VAL A 170 4.63 9.06 5.72
N ILE A 171 4.15 8.51 4.59
CA ILE A 171 2.72 8.26 4.37
C ILE A 171 2.17 7.24 5.37
N ALA A 172 2.94 6.19 5.69
CA ALA A 172 2.56 5.19 6.69
C ALA A 172 2.44 5.82 8.08
N PHE A 173 3.37 6.68 8.49
CA PHE A 173 3.29 7.44 9.74
C PHE A 173 2.06 8.35 9.77
N ALA A 174 1.84 9.18 8.74
CA ALA A 174 0.69 10.06 8.67
C ALA A 174 -0.64 9.28 8.73
N SER A 175 -0.73 8.17 7.97
CA SER A 175 -1.90 7.29 7.97
C SER A 175 -2.11 6.64 9.34
N THR A 176 -1.05 6.32 10.07
CA THR A 176 -1.10 5.72 11.41
C THR A 176 -1.77 6.65 12.41
N PHE A 177 -1.42 7.93 12.42
CA PHE A 177 -2.06 8.90 13.32
C PHE A 177 -3.55 9.00 13.07
N VAL A 178 -3.95 9.10 11.79
CA VAL A 178 -5.37 9.14 11.41
C VAL A 178 -6.08 7.83 11.76
N GLY A 179 -5.47 6.68 11.43
CA GLY A 179 -6.05 5.37 11.69
C GLY A 179 -6.24 5.08 13.18
N VAL A 180 -5.27 5.45 14.02
CA VAL A 180 -5.38 5.30 15.48
C VAL A 180 -6.48 6.21 16.05
N ALA A 181 -6.49 7.49 15.65
CA ALA A 181 -7.51 8.44 16.11
C ALA A 181 -8.92 7.96 15.75
N LEU A 182 -9.09 7.53 14.49
CA LEU A 182 -10.37 7.03 14.02
C LEU A 182 -10.79 5.72 14.69
N TYR A 183 -9.86 4.77 14.87
CA TYR A 183 -10.14 3.52 15.58
C TYR A 183 -10.63 3.77 17.00
N LYS A 184 -10.01 4.71 17.72
CA LYS A 184 -10.46 5.13 19.06
C LYS A 184 -11.85 5.76 19.01
N ALA A 185 -12.11 6.66 18.07
CA ALA A 185 -13.40 7.32 17.92
C ALA A 185 -14.54 6.32 17.63
N LEU A 186 -14.33 5.39 16.69
CA LEU A 186 -15.32 4.36 16.33
C LEU A 186 -15.61 3.43 17.51
N ARG A 187 -14.57 3.02 18.26
CA ARG A 187 -14.76 2.15 19.43
C ARG A 187 -15.54 2.85 20.55
N LEU A 188 -15.27 4.12 20.82
CA LEU A 188 -16.03 4.91 21.79
C LEU A 188 -17.50 5.05 21.38
N GLY A 189 -17.77 5.32 20.10
CA GLY A 189 -19.15 5.37 19.56
C GLY A 189 -19.88 4.04 19.67
N SER A 190 -19.23 2.92 19.35
CA SER A 190 -19.82 1.58 19.46
C SER A 190 -20.12 1.16 20.90
N ALA A 191 -19.25 1.54 21.86
CA ALA A 191 -19.47 1.30 23.27
C ALA A 191 -20.67 2.09 23.84
N GLY A 192 -20.95 3.28 23.29
CA GLY A 192 -22.13 4.08 23.64
C GLY A 192 -23.45 3.54 23.05
N GLN A 193 -23.39 2.67 22.04
CA GLN A 193 -24.57 2.12 21.35
C GLN A 193 -24.87 0.65 21.67
N GLY A 194 -24.05 -0.03 22.48
CA GLY A 194 -24.26 -1.44 22.84
C GLY A 194 -24.10 -2.45 21.70
N ILE A 195 -23.61 -2.02 20.53
CA ILE A 195 -23.35 -2.87 19.37
C ILE A 195 -21.86 -3.22 19.35
N VAL A 196 -21.50 -4.36 19.93
CA VAL A 196 -20.12 -4.88 19.82
C VAL A 196 -20.05 -5.86 18.67
N ASN A 197 -19.36 -5.49 17.59
CA ASN A 197 -18.41 -6.33 16.88
C ASN A 197 -17.60 -5.50 15.87
N ILE A 198 -16.47 -4.94 16.33
CA ILE A 198 -15.32 -4.50 15.53
C ILE A 198 -14.07 -5.11 16.15
#